data_AF-A0A9E2GER7-F1
#
_entry.id   AF-A0A9E2GER7-F1
#
_cell.length_a   1.000
_cell.length_b   1.000
_cell.length_c   1.000
_cell.angle_alpha   90.00
_cell.angle_beta   90.00
_cell.angle_gamma   90.00
#
_symmetry.space_group_name_H-M   'P 1'
#
loop_
_entity.id
_entity.type
_entity.pdbx_description
1 polymer ?
#
loop_
_entity_poly.entity_id
_entity_poly.type
_entity_poly.pdbx_seq_one_letter_code
_entity_poly.pdbx_strand_id
1 'polypeptide(L)'
;MMKKLTSRKLVAMLVVALFMLFFAGIAVSQESQEPEVVKITGMISAIWPDIGQIIVEEKESGKAVSLTAGSDVDLKNFNVGDHVVVEYNDDTVLKSINKQTE
;
A
#
# COMPACT_ATOMS: atom_id res chain seq x y z
N MET A 1 23.22 61.09 9.50
CA MET A 1 23.52 60.34 8.26
C MET A 1 23.39 58.84 8.56
N MET A 2 22.16 58.31 8.54
CA MET A 2 21.92 56.88 8.76
C MET A 2 22.46 56.12 7.55
N LYS A 3 23.47 55.28 7.79
CA LYS A 3 24.08 54.44 6.77
C LYS A 3 22.98 53.61 6.10
N LYS A 4 22.75 53.85 4.81
CA LYS A 4 22.00 52.96 3.89
C LYS A 4 22.76 51.63 3.71
N LEU A 5 23.20 51.02 4.80
CA LEU A 5 23.69 49.67 4.77
C LEU A 5 22.45 48.77 4.74
N THR A 6 22.56 47.74 3.92
CA THR A 6 21.93 46.43 4.18
C THR A 6 20.45 46.21 3.86
N SER A 7 19.71 47.09 3.18
CA SER A 7 18.36 46.70 2.71
C SER A 7 18.40 45.58 1.65
N ARG A 8 19.28 45.70 0.63
CA ARG A 8 19.44 44.68 -0.41
C ARG A 8 19.96 43.33 0.11
N LYS A 9 20.82 43.35 1.12
CA LYS A 9 21.37 42.12 1.75
C LYS A 9 20.32 41.41 2.60
N LEU A 10 19.50 42.17 3.34
CA LEU A 10 18.40 41.61 4.12
C LEU A 10 17.33 40.99 3.22
N VAL A 11 16.99 41.62 2.09
CA VAL A 11 16.04 41.06 1.13
C VAL A 11 16.58 39.79 0.47
N ALA A 12 17.85 39.77 0.04
CA ALA A 12 18.46 38.58 -0.54
C ALA A 12 18.50 37.41 0.47
N MET A 13 18.83 37.69 1.73
CA MET A 13 18.84 36.68 2.80
C MET A 13 17.43 36.14 3.09
N LEU A 14 16.41 37.00 3.04
CA LEU A 14 15.00 36.59 3.17
C LEU A 14 14.57 35.66 2.03
N VAL A 15 14.94 35.99 0.79
CA VAL A 15 14.61 35.16 -0.39
C VAL A 15 15.29 33.80 -0.30
N VAL A 16 16.57 33.73 0.07
CA VAL A 16 17.30 32.45 0.25
C VAL A 16 16.67 31.61 1.37
N ALA A 17 16.32 32.21 2.50
CA ALA A 17 15.63 31.52 3.59
C ALA A 17 14.26 30.97 3.18
N LEU A 18 13.52 31.73 2.36
CA LEU A 18 12.23 31.29 1.82
C LEU A 18 12.40 30.11 0.86
N PHE A 19 13.40 30.14 -0.03
CA PHE A 19 13.70 29.01 -0.91
C PHE A 19 14.10 27.75 -0.14
N MET A 20 14.87 27.84 0.95
CA MET A 20 15.19 26.69 1.80
C MET A 20 13.94 26.06 2.46
N LEU A 21 12.98 26.88 2.88
CA LEU A 21 11.70 26.39 3.42
C LEU A 21 10.86 25.68 2.36
N PHE A 22 10.88 26.15 1.10
CA PHE A 22 10.20 25.46 0.00
C PHE A 22 10.80 24.09 -0.29
N PHE A 23 12.13 23.94 -0.35
CA PHE A 23 12.75 22.63 -0.62
C PHE A 23 12.62 21.63 0.53
N ALA A 24 12.63 22.08 1.79
CA ALA A 24 12.39 21.21 2.94
C ALA A 24 10.96 20.63 2.96
N GLY A 25 9.98 21.36 2.42
CA GLY A 25 8.58 20.89 2.32
C GLY A 25 8.33 19.84 1.24
N ILE A 26 9.18 19.72 0.22
CA ILE A 26 8.99 18.74 -0.88
C ILE A 26 9.58 17.37 -0.53
N ALA A 27 10.47 17.30 0.47
CA ALA A 27 11.11 16.04 0.87
C ALA A 27 10.27 15.17 1.83
N VAL A 28 9.15 15.68 2.36
CA VAL A 28 8.36 14.99 3.41
C VAL A 28 7.14 14.25 2.86
N SER A 29 6.73 14.48 1.60
CA SER A 29 5.57 13.79 1.00
C SER A 29 5.93 12.66 0.03
N GLN A 30 7.17 12.18 0.07
CA GLN A 30 7.55 10.89 -0.51
C GLN A 30 7.67 9.80 0.56
N GLU A 31 6.92 9.92 1.67
CA GLU A 31 6.61 8.74 2.47
C GLU A 31 5.73 7.85 1.59
N SER A 32 6.40 6.85 1.01
CA SER A 32 5.86 5.70 0.30
C SER A 32 4.34 5.59 0.43
N GLN A 33 3.60 5.99 -0.61
CA GLN A 33 2.26 5.45 -0.85
C GLN A 33 2.44 3.98 -1.24
N GLU A 34 2.95 3.17 -0.32
CA GLU A 34 2.75 1.74 -0.41
C GLU A 34 1.23 1.53 -0.33
N PRO A 35 0.63 0.85 -1.31
CA PRO A 35 -0.80 0.58 -1.28
C PRO A 35 -1.12 -0.12 0.04
N GLU A 36 -2.15 0.34 0.74
CA GLU A 36 -2.56 -0.26 2.01
C GLU A 36 -2.83 -1.75 1.75
N VAL A 37 -2.06 -2.61 2.44
CA VAL A 37 -2.17 -4.06 2.29
C VAL A 37 -3.06 -4.57 3.41
N VAL A 38 -4.20 -5.12 3.04
CA VAL A 38 -5.14 -5.79 3.94
C VAL A 38 -4.76 -7.26 4.05
N LYS A 39 -4.68 -7.76 5.27
CA LYS A 39 -4.37 -9.16 5.58
C LYS A 39 -5.53 -9.83 6.28
N ILE A 40 -6.01 -10.95 5.73
CA ILE A 40 -7.08 -11.74 6.34
C ILE A 40 -6.67 -13.22 6.45
N THR A 41 -7.26 -13.91 7.41
CA THR A 41 -7.14 -15.36 7.57
C THR A 41 -8.50 -15.98 7.35
N GLY A 42 -8.57 -17.02 6.53
CA GLY A 42 -9.86 -17.60 6.14
C GLY A 42 -9.74 -18.95 5.46
N MET A 43 -10.88 -19.43 4.98
CA MET A 43 -11.00 -20.68 4.23
C MET A 43 -11.38 -20.38 2.78
N ILE A 44 -10.79 -21.09 1.82
CA ILE A 44 -11.15 -20.95 0.41
C ILE A 44 -12.54 -21.56 0.19
N SER A 45 -13.52 -20.75 -0.23
CA SER A 45 -14.87 -21.21 -0.54
C SER A 45 -15.09 -21.47 -2.03
N ALA A 46 -14.37 -20.76 -2.90
CA ALA A 46 -14.33 -21.00 -4.34
C ALA A 46 -12.99 -20.58 -4.95
N ILE A 47 -12.54 -21.25 -6.01
CA ILE A 47 -11.30 -20.93 -6.70
C ILE A 47 -11.39 -21.27 -8.19
N TRP A 48 -10.93 -20.36 -9.03
CA TRP A 48 -10.83 -20.52 -10.48
C TRP A 48 -9.43 -20.10 -10.95
N PRO A 49 -8.45 -21.02 -10.91
CA PRO A 49 -7.06 -20.71 -11.28
C PRO A 49 -6.91 -20.20 -12.72
N ASP A 50 -7.75 -20.67 -13.66
CA ASP A 50 -7.66 -20.31 -15.07
C ASP A 50 -7.94 -18.82 -15.35
N ILE A 51 -8.76 -18.19 -14.51
CA ILE A 51 -9.11 -16.77 -14.61
C ILE A 51 -8.53 -15.95 -13.45
N GLY A 52 -7.71 -16.57 -12.61
CA GLY A 52 -7.07 -15.91 -11.47
C GLY A 52 -8.06 -15.39 -10.42
N GLN A 53 -9.18 -16.08 -10.17
CA GLN A 53 -10.16 -15.65 -9.15
C GLN A 53 -10.22 -16.61 -7.97
N ILE A 54 -10.42 -16.05 -6.78
CA ILE A 54 -10.58 -16.79 -5.53
C ILE A 54 -11.57 -16.10 -4.61
N ILE A 55 -12.36 -16.87 -3.87
CA ILE A 55 -13.23 -16.39 -2.81
C ILE A 55 -12.76 -17.02 -1.49
N VAL A 56 -12.49 -16.16 -0.51
CA VAL A 56 -12.05 -16.55 0.84
C VAL A 56 -13.10 -16.11 1.85
N GLU A 57 -13.58 -17.04 2.65
CA GLU A 57 -14.44 -16.75 3.80
C GLU A 57 -13.55 -16.42 5.01
N GLU A 58 -13.62 -15.18 5.48
CA GLU A 58 -12.84 -14.69 6.60
C GLU A 58 -13.27 -15.37 7.91
N LYS A 59 -12.30 -15.89 8.66
CA LYS A 59 -12.56 -16.68 9.88
C LYS A 59 -13.21 -15.86 10.99
N GLU A 60 -12.86 -14.58 11.13
CA GLU A 60 -13.35 -13.73 12.22
C GLU A 60 -14.76 -13.20 11.99
N SER A 61 -15.04 -12.74 10.77
CA SER A 61 -16.31 -12.09 10.43
C SER A 61 -17.32 -13.01 9.74
N GLY A 62 -16.87 -14.14 9.18
CA GLY A 62 -17.66 -14.98 8.28
C GLY A 62 -17.95 -14.32 6.92
N LYS A 63 -17.32 -13.19 6.61
CA LYS A 63 -17.52 -12.48 5.35
C LYS A 63 -16.74 -13.16 4.24
N ALA A 64 -17.40 -13.41 3.11
CA ALA A 64 -16.74 -13.83 1.89
C ALA A 64 -16.12 -12.62 1.17
N VAL A 65 -14.84 -12.73 0.81
CA VAL A 65 -14.09 -11.75 0.05
C VAL A 65 -13.68 -12.36 -1.28
N SER A 66 -14.08 -11.72 -2.38
CA SER A 66 -13.66 -12.09 -3.74
C SER A 66 -12.38 -11.34 -4.07
N LEU A 67 -11.35 -12.06 -4.49
CA LEU A 67 -10.02 -11.52 -4.80
C LEU A 67 -9.59 -11.96 -6.20
N THR A 68 -8.81 -11.10 -6.85
CA THR A 68 -8.17 -11.40 -8.13
C THR A 68 -6.68 -11.62 -7.90
N ALA A 69 -6.13 -12.73 -8.40
CA ALA A 69 -4.72 -13.04 -8.36
C ALA A 69 -3.90 -11.94 -9.04
N GLY A 70 -2.93 -11.37 -8.32
CA GLY A 70 -1.88 -10.56 -8.93
C GLY A 70 -1.01 -11.41 -9.85
N SER A 71 -0.27 -10.75 -10.75
CA SER A 71 0.56 -11.41 -11.76
C SER A 71 1.57 -12.43 -11.20
N ASP A 72 2.02 -12.23 -9.96
CA ASP A 72 3.01 -13.07 -9.28
C ASP A 72 2.38 -14.14 -8.38
N VAL A 73 1.06 -14.26 -8.35
CA VAL A 73 0.34 -15.20 -7.50
C VAL A 73 -0.19 -16.39 -8.29
N ASP A 74 0.28 -17.60 -7.97
CA ASP A 74 -0.22 -18.85 -8.54
C ASP A 74 -1.26 -19.51 -7.62
N LEU A 75 -2.45 -19.74 -8.16
CA LEU A 75 -3.57 -20.36 -7.47
C LEU A 75 -3.64 -21.88 -7.63
N LYS A 76 -2.81 -22.50 -8.49
CA LYS A 76 -2.92 -23.92 -8.87
C LYS A 76 -2.72 -24.92 -7.74
N ASN A 77 -2.02 -24.53 -6.68
CA ASN A 77 -1.71 -25.41 -5.55
C ASN A 77 -2.71 -25.30 -4.39
N PHE A 78 -3.79 -24.55 -4.59
CA PHE A 78 -4.82 -24.31 -3.59
C PHE A 78 -6.14 -24.96 -4.00
N ASN A 79 -6.89 -25.44 -3.01
CA ASN A 79 -8.17 -26.09 -3.20
C ASN A 79 -9.24 -25.45 -2.32
N VAL A 80 -10.51 -25.65 -2.70
CA VAL A 80 -11.64 -25.32 -1.83
C VAL A 80 -11.51 -26.10 -0.51
N GLY A 81 -11.72 -25.42 0.62
CA GLY A 81 -11.55 -25.95 1.97
C GLY A 81 -10.16 -25.75 2.57
N ASP A 82 -9.17 -25.31 1.79
CA ASP A 82 -7.85 -24.97 2.34
C ASP A 82 -7.96 -23.73 3.25
N HIS A 83 -7.30 -23.79 4.41
CA HIS A 83 -7.10 -22.63 5.27
C HIS A 83 -5.91 -21.82 4.79
N VAL A 84 -6.12 -20.52 4.60
CA VAL A 84 -5.12 -19.63 4.01
C VAL A 84 -5.04 -18.30 4.73
N VAL A 85 -3.85 -17.72 4.66
CA VAL A 85 -3.61 -16.32 4.98
C VAL A 85 -3.38 -15.61 3.65
N VAL A 86 -4.17 -14.57 3.39
CA VAL A 86 -4.09 -13.79 2.15
C VAL A 86 -3.80 -12.33 2.46
N GLU A 87 -3.02 -11.71 1.58
CA GLU A 87 -2.73 -10.28 1.60
C GLU A 87 -3.16 -9.69 0.26
N TYR A 88 -3.94 -8.61 0.30
CA TYR A 88 -4.47 -7.95 -0.89
C TYR A 88 -4.53 -6.43 -0.69
N ASN A 89 -4.56 -5.67 -1.78
CA ASN A 89 -4.69 -4.21 -1.72
C ASN A 89 -6.15 -3.75 -1.78
N ASP A 90 -6.40 -2.44 -1.66
CA ASP A 90 -7.76 -1.87 -1.73
C ASP A 90 -8.53 -2.21 -3.02
N ASP A 91 -7.81 -2.49 -4.12
CA ASP A 91 -8.38 -2.91 -5.40
C ASP A 91 -8.75 -4.41 -5.44
N THR A 92 -8.71 -5.12 -4.31
CA THR A 92 -8.97 -6.58 -4.19
C THR A 92 -7.99 -7.45 -4.98
N VAL A 93 -6.80 -6.93 -5.28
CA VAL A 93 -5.73 -7.67 -5.95
C VAL A 93 -4.89 -8.39 -4.90
N LEU A 94 -4.93 -9.71 -4.97
CA LEU A 94 -4.15 -10.61 -4.14
C LEU A 94 -2.66 -10.44 -4.42
N LYS A 95 -1.90 -10.12 -3.38
CA LYS A 95 -0.44 -9.98 -3.39
C LYS A 95 0.26 -11.24 -2.93
N SER A 96 -0.29 -11.91 -1.92
CA SER A 96 0.26 -13.17 -1.42
C SER A 96 -0.84 -14.08 -0.89
N ILE A 97 -0.59 -15.38 -0.97
CA ILE A 97 -1.45 -16.42 -0.41
C ILE A 97 -0.56 -17.53 0.13
N ASN A 98 -0.79 -17.93 1.39
CA ASN A 98 -0.05 -19.00 2.04
C ASN A 98 -1.02 -19.95 2.72
N LYS A 99 -0.76 -21.26 2.62
CA LYS A 99 -1.51 -22.24 3.40
C LYS A 99 -1.16 -22.08 4.86
N GLN A 100 -2.18 -22.13 5.71
CA GLN A 100 -1.99 -22.22 7.14
C GLN A 100 -1.93 -23.70 7.50
N THR A 101 -0.73 -24.19 7.78
CA THR A 101 -0.55 -25.52 8.39
C THR A 101 -0.80 -25.37 9.90
N GLU A 102 -1.73 -26.15 10.44
CA GLU A 102 -1.87 -26.32 11.90
C GLU A 102 -0.66 -27.04 12.51
#